data_AF-A0A1T1BSJ8-F1
#
_entry.id   AF-A0A1T1BSJ8-F1
#
_cell.length_a   1.000
_cell.length_b   1.000
_cell.length_c   1.000
_cell.angle_alpha   90.00
_cell.angle_beta   90.00
_cell.angle_gamma   90.00
#
_symmetry.space_group_name_H-M   'P 1'
#
loop_
_entity.id
_entity.type
_entity.pdbx_description
1 polymer ?
#
loop_
_entity_poly.entity_id
_entity_poly.type
_entity_poly.pdbx_seq_one_letter_code
_entity_poly.pdbx_strand_id
1 'polypeptide(L)'
;MRKIIPIVIIISIFCFVVYNSKSEYYEKSKEFKSSTFSGEILKITEGRGNKIYYENDKYFYDSECKDLEIKVGDVVRKSLNEIIVMRKDLNGNYVEVGKEIITEQNKSYFNYFFGI
;
A
#
# COMPACT_ATOMS: atom_id res chain seq x y z
N MET A 1 29.46 -15.47 28.30
CA MET A 1 29.37 -15.56 26.81
C MET A 1 28.25 -16.48 26.30
N ARG A 2 28.06 -17.72 26.79
CA ARG A 2 27.01 -18.64 26.28
C ARG A 2 25.55 -18.14 26.35
N LYS A 3 25.19 -17.27 27.30
CA LYS A 3 23.82 -16.71 27.45
C LYS A 3 23.48 -15.57 26.48
N ILE A 4 24.47 -14.98 25.79
CA ILE A 4 24.29 -13.83 24.88
C ILE A 4 23.94 -14.30 23.46
N ILE A 5 24.47 -15.46 23.06
CA ILE A 5 24.23 -16.08 21.74
C ILE A 5 22.72 -16.22 21.40
N PRO A 6 21.85 -16.76 22.27
CA PRO A 6 20.43 -16.86 21.95
C PRO A 6 19.74 -15.49 21.80
N ILE A 7 20.17 -14.48 22.57
CA ILE A 7 19.62 -13.12 22.48
C ILE A 7 20.00 -12.50 21.14
N VAL A 8 21.26 -12.64 20.70
CA VAL A 8 21.72 -12.15 19.41
C VAL A 8 20.93 -12.80 18.27
N ILE A 9 20.71 -14.11 18.32
CA ILE A 9 19.91 -14.83 17.30
C ILE A 9 18.48 -14.30 17.22
N ILE A 10 17.81 -14.10 18.36
CA ILE A 10 16.45 -13.55 18.39
C ILE A 10 16.40 -12.14 17.79
N ILE A 11 17.36 -11.28 18.15
CA ILE A 11 17.46 -9.92 17.59
C ILE A 11 17.69 -9.98 16.08
N SER A 12 18.58 -10.86 15.61
CA SER A 12 18.84 -11.01 14.17
C SER A 12 17.61 -11.47 13.40
N ILE A 13 16.86 -12.45 13.92
CA ILE A 13 15.60 -12.91 13.30
C ILE A 13 14.59 -11.77 13.27
N PHE A 14 14.44 -11.03 14.36
CA PHE A 14 13.52 -9.89 14.42
C PHE A 14 13.90 -8.81 13.41
N CYS A 15 15.18 -8.41 13.35
CA CYS A 15 15.68 -7.45 12.37
C CYS A 15 15.43 -7.91 10.93
N PHE A 16 15.65 -9.20 10.64
CA PHE A 16 15.41 -9.77 9.32
C PHE A 16 13.93 -9.72 8.92
N VAL A 17 13.02 -10.10 9.83
CA VAL A 17 11.57 -10.04 9.59
C VAL A 17 11.11 -8.60 9.37
N VAL A 18 11.59 -7.65 10.18
CA VAL A 18 11.26 -6.23 10.03
C VAL A 18 11.78 -5.68 8.71
N TYR A 19 13.01 -6.02 8.32
CA TYR A 19 13.59 -5.60 7.05
C TYR A 19 12.78 -6.11 5.86
N ASN A 20 12.45 -7.40 5.82
CA ASN A 20 11.65 -7.97 4.74
C ASN A 20 10.26 -7.31 4.64
N SER A 21 9.60 -7.09 5.78
CA SER A 21 8.29 -6.42 5.82
C SER A 21 8.36 -4.98 5.30
N LYS A 22 9.38 -4.21 5.69
CA LYS A 22 9.58 -2.84 5.17
C LYS A 22 9.97 -2.86 3.68
N SER A 23 10.78 -3.81 3.25
CA SER A 23 11.18 -3.93 1.85
C SER A 23 9.99 -4.27 0.95
N GLU A 24 9.12 -5.20 1.35
CA GLU A 24 7.88 -5.50 0.64
C GLU A 24 7.01 -4.25 0.53
N TYR A 25 6.88 -3.52 1.63
CA TYR A 25 6.11 -2.27 1.65
C TYR A 25 6.66 -1.24 0.67
N TYR A 26 7.98 -1.05 0.65
CA TYR A 26 8.65 -0.12 -0.27
C TYR A 26 8.48 -0.52 -1.73
N GLU A 27 8.71 -1.79 -2.07
CA GLU A 27 8.55 -2.27 -3.46
C GLU A 27 7.10 -2.11 -3.92
N LYS A 28 6.11 -2.36 -3.06
CA LYS A 28 4.70 -2.13 -3.38
C LYS A 28 4.34 -0.65 -3.51
N SER A 29 4.90 0.22 -2.67
CA SER A 29 4.73 1.68 -2.82
C SER A 29 5.29 2.16 -4.17
N LYS A 30 6.46 1.65 -4.56
CA LYS A 30 7.09 1.94 -5.84
C LYS A 30 6.27 1.42 -7.02
N GLU A 31 5.81 0.18 -6.95
CA GLU A 31 4.91 -0.44 -7.94
C GLU A 31 3.60 0.35 -8.08
N PHE A 32 3.00 0.76 -6.96
CA PHE A 32 1.80 1.59 -6.99
C PHE A 32 2.06 2.90 -7.74
N LYS A 33 3.14 3.62 -7.41
CA LYS A 33 3.47 4.89 -8.06
C LYS A 33 3.74 4.76 -9.56
N SER A 34 4.41 3.70 -10.00
CA SER A 34 4.79 3.51 -11.41
C SER A 34 3.75 2.82 -12.29
N SER A 35 2.74 2.17 -11.71
CA SER A 35 1.75 1.39 -12.46
C SER A 35 0.55 2.23 -12.92
N THR A 36 -0.25 1.70 -13.85
CA THR A 36 -1.59 2.18 -14.14
C THR A 36 -2.54 1.00 -14.09
N PHE A 37 -3.70 1.18 -13.47
CA PHE A 37 -4.67 0.09 -13.34
C PHE A 37 -6.09 0.63 -13.15
N SER A 38 -7.06 -0.24 -13.43
CA SER A 38 -8.47 0.00 -13.13
C SER A 38 -9.05 -1.30 -12.62
N GLY A 39 -9.85 -1.24 -11.56
CA GLY A 39 -10.43 -2.45 -10.97
C GLY A 39 -11.43 -2.14 -9.88
N GLU A 40 -12.24 -3.14 -9.55
CA GLU A 40 -13.13 -3.10 -8.41
C GLU A 40 -12.38 -3.58 -7.16
N ILE A 41 -12.57 -2.92 -6.03
CA ILE A 41 -11.95 -3.32 -4.77
C ILE A 41 -12.64 -4.58 -4.25
N LEU A 42 -11.90 -5.67 -4.22
CA LEU A 42 -12.40 -6.99 -3.84
C LEU A 42 -12.35 -7.21 -2.33
N LYS A 43 -11.30 -6.70 -1.69
CA LYS A 43 -11.01 -6.95 -0.27
C LYS A 43 -10.12 -5.87 0.32
N ILE A 44 -10.35 -5.55 1.58
CA ILE A 44 -9.43 -4.77 2.41
C ILE A 44 -8.99 -5.66 3.58
N THR A 45 -7.69 -5.76 3.82
CA THR A 45 -7.14 -6.56 4.92
C THR A 45 -6.35 -5.67 5.86
N GLU A 46 -6.69 -5.70 7.16
CA GLU A 46 -6.02 -4.93 8.19
C GLU A 46 -4.69 -5.57 8.62
N GLY A 47 -3.71 -4.75 9.02
CA GLY A 47 -2.40 -5.23 9.48
C GLY A 47 -1.38 -4.11 9.73
N ARG A 48 -0.08 -4.40 9.53
CA ARG A 48 1.02 -3.41 9.62
C ARG A 48 0.98 -2.33 8.53
N GLY A 49 -0.03 -2.38 7.68
CA GLY A 49 -0.47 -1.44 6.66
C GLY A 49 -1.71 -2.07 6.01
N ASN A 50 -2.80 -1.32 5.82
CA ASN A 50 -4.01 -1.94 5.30
C ASN A 50 -3.83 -2.19 3.81
N LYS A 51 -4.04 -3.43 3.39
CA LYS A 51 -3.87 -3.86 1.99
C LYS A 51 -5.22 -3.76 1.29
N ILE A 52 -5.28 -2.96 0.23
CA ILE A 52 -6.46 -2.75 -0.61
C ILE A 52 -6.29 -3.55 -1.91
N TYR A 53 -7.04 -4.64 -2.04
CA TYR A 53 -6.94 -5.56 -3.17
C TYR A 53 -7.91 -5.16 -4.29
N TYR A 54 -7.38 -5.00 -5.50
CA TYR A 54 -8.16 -4.73 -6.72
C TYR A 54 -8.12 -5.91 -7.72
N GLU A 55 -7.27 -6.91 -7.44
CA GLU A 55 -7.27 -8.26 -8.03
C GLU A 55 -6.86 -9.25 -6.94
N ASN A 56 -7.01 -10.56 -7.17
CA ASN A 56 -6.74 -11.60 -6.15
C ASN A 56 -5.37 -11.47 -5.47
N ASP A 57 -4.32 -11.15 -6.25
CA ASP A 57 -2.94 -11.06 -5.77
C ASP A 57 -2.34 -9.64 -5.88
N LYS A 58 -3.12 -8.67 -6.36
CA LYS A 58 -2.66 -7.28 -6.51
C LYS A 58 -3.34 -6.37 -5.52
N TYR A 59 -2.52 -5.65 -4.77
CA TYR A 59 -2.95 -4.68 -3.78
C TYR A 59 -2.02 -3.48 -3.74
N PHE A 60 -2.52 -2.41 -3.16
CA PHE A 60 -1.74 -1.27 -2.70
C PHE A 60 -2.04 -1.00 -1.22
N TYR A 61 -1.20 -0.20 -0.58
CA TYR A 61 -1.40 0.17 0.82
C TYR A 61 -2.31 1.40 0.91
N ASP A 62 -3.22 1.40 1.88
CA ASP A 62 -4.11 2.53 2.19
C ASP A 62 -3.37 3.85 2.41
N SER A 63 -2.16 3.77 2.95
CA SER A 63 -1.23 4.87 3.16
C SER A 63 -0.81 5.62 1.90
N GLU A 64 -0.98 5.02 0.72
CA GLU A 64 -0.76 5.70 -0.57
C GLU A 64 -1.95 6.58 -0.98
N CYS A 65 -3.08 6.47 -0.28
CA CYS A 65 -4.34 7.15 -0.56
C CYS A 65 -5.01 7.62 0.74
N LYS A 66 -4.27 8.31 1.62
CA LYS A 66 -4.70 8.55 3.02
C LYS A 66 -5.96 9.39 3.13
N ASP A 67 -6.20 10.25 2.15
CA ASP A 67 -7.33 11.17 2.15
C ASP A 67 -8.56 10.58 1.44
N LEU A 68 -8.45 9.34 0.93
CA LEU A 68 -9.52 8.64 0.23
C LEU A 68 -10.15 7.55 1.09
N GLU A 69 -11.46 7.67 1.30
CA GLU A 69 -12.26 6.62 1.94
C GLU A 69 -12.65 5.54 0.92
N ILE A 70 -11.76 4.57 0.71
CA ILE A 70 -11.95 3.43 -0.19
C ILE A 70 -12.67 2.28 0.52
N LYS A 71 -13.70 1.72 -0.13
CA LYS A 71 -14.50 0.59 0.36
C LYS A 71 -14.51 -0.57 -0.62
N VAL A 72 -14.82 -1.77 -0.11
CA VAL A 72 -15.07 -2.94 -0.95
C VAL A 72 -16.26 -2.67 -1.88
N GLY A 73 -16.11 -3.00 -3.16
CA GLY A 73 -17.08 -2.70 -4.22
C GLY A 73 -16.90 -1.34 -4.91
N ASP A 74 -15.99 -0.49 -4.43
CA ASP A 74 -15.62 0.73 -5.15
C ASP A 74 -14.81 0.38 -6.40
N VAL A 75 -14.97 1.16 -7.47
CA VAL A 75 -14.14 1.07 -8.67
C VAL A 75 -13.06 2.13 -8.58
N VAL A 76 -11.80 1.70 -8.63
CA VAL A 76 -10.65 2.60 -8.65
C VAL A 76 -10.08 2.69 -10.06
N ARG A 77 -9.67 3.90 -10.46
CA ARG A 77 -8.91 4.15 -11.68
C ARG A 77 -7.65 4.90 -11.32
N LYS A 78 -6.51 4.24 -11.48
CA LYS A 78 -5.18 4.75 -11.17
C LYS A 78 -4.41 5.06 -12.45
N SER A 79 -3.98 6.31 -12.56
CA SER A 79 -3.01 6.78 -13.56
C SER A 79 -1.67 7.08 -12.88
N LEU A 80 -0.65 7.51 -13.63
CA LEU A 80 0.65 7.84 -13.03
C LEU A 80 0.56 8.96 -11.98
N ASN A 81 -0.34 9.92 -12.17
CA ASN A 81 -0.38 11.15 -11.38
C ASN A 81 -1.55 11.22 -10.40
N GLU A 82 -2.52 10.32 -10.52
CA GLU A 82 -3.73 10.38 -9.71
C GLU A 82 -4.41 9.03 -9.63
N ILE A 83 -5.18 8.87 -8.56
CA ILE A 83 -6.15 7.79 -8.38
C ILE A 83 -7.52 8.40 -8.12
N ILE A 84 -8.53 7.87 -8.81
CA ILE A 84 -9.93 8.27 -8.69
C ILE A 84 -10.71 7.07 -8.15
N VAL A 85 -11.62 7.34 -7.21
CA VAL A 85 -12.51 6.35 -6.60
C VAL A 85 -13.94 6.65 -7.06
N MET A 86 -14.57 5.65 -7.64
CA MET A 86 -15.95 5.68 -8.10
C MET A 86 -16.79 4.73 -7.27
N ARG A 87 -17.97 5.17 -6.82
CA ARG A 87 -18.91 4.36 -6.03
C ARG A 87 -20.28 4.39 -6.67
N LYS A 88 -21.04 3.29 -6.58
CA LYS A 88 -22.44 3.27 -7.00
C LYS A 88 -23.29 4.13 -6.07
N ASP A 89 -24.09 5.02 -6.63
CA ASP A 89 -25.15 5.73 -5.93
C ASP A 89 -26.36 4.82 -5.68
N LEU A 90 -27.41 5.37 -5.05
CA LEU A 90 -28.66 4.63 -4.80
C LEU A 90 -29.38 4.19 -6.08
N ASN A 91 -29.04 4.78 -7.23
CA ASN A 91 -29.61 4.47 -8.54
C ASN A 91 -28.75 3.46 -9.31
N GLY A 92 -27.64 3.00 -8.75
CA GLY A 92 -26.71 2.08 -9.38
C GLY A 92 -25.72 2.74 -10.36
N ASN A 93 -25.69 4.07 -10.44
CA ASN A 93 -24.77 4.82 -11.29
C ASN A 93 -23.44 5.03 -10.55
N TYR A 94 -22.33 4.85 -11.26
CA TYR A 94 -21.02 5.19 -10.71
C TYR A 94 -20.82 6.69 -10.67
N VAL A 95 -20.57 7.22 -9.47
CA VAL A 95 -20.21 8.61 -9.22
C VAL A 95 -18.82 8.70 -8.61
N GLU A 96 -18.08 9.75 -8.94
CA GLU A 96 -16.79 10.03 -8.32
C GLU A 96 -17.00 10.43 -6.86
N VAL A 97 -16.37 9.71 -5.94
CA VAL A 97 -16.45 9.99 -4.49
C VAL A 97 -15.15 10.52 -3.92
N GLY A 98 -14.06 10.42 -4.67
CA GLY A 98 -12.78 10.96 -4.25
C GLY A 98 -11.71 10.85 -5.32
N LYS A 99 -10.74 11.75 -5.22
CA LYS A 99 -9.56 11.80 -6.07
C LYS A 99 -8.35 12.22 -5.25
N GLU A 100 -7.22 11.56 -5.46
CA GLU A 100 -5.95 11.93 -4.83
C GLU A 100 -4.85 12.04 -5.88
N ILE A 101 -4.02 13.09 -5.76
CA ILE A 101 -2.87 13.31 -6.62
C ILE A 101 -1.68 12.56 -6.04
N ILE A 102 -1.12 11.66 -6.85
CA ILE A 102 0.02 10.84 -6.47
C ILE A 102 1.28 11.66 -6.71
N THR A 103 1.99 11.99 -5.62
CA THR A 103 3.29 12.62 -5.70
C THR A 103 4.37 11.56 -5.92
N GLU A 104 5.21 11.75 -6.93
CA GLU A 104 6.35 10.87 -7.15
C GLU A 104 7.29 10.90 -5.95
N GLN A 105 7.76 9.72 -5.54
CA GLN A 105 8.90 9.60 -4.65
C GLN A 105 10.01 8.84 -5.36
N ASN A 106 10.92 9.58 -6.01
CA ASN A 106 12.24 9.07 -6.38
C ASN A 106 13.15 9.02 -5.15
N LYS A 107 12.74 8.25 -4.14
CA LYS A 107 13.47 8.07 -2.89
C LYS A 107 13.99 6.65 -2.80
N SER A 108 15.26 6.50 -2.44
CA SER A 108 15.83 5.19 -2.07
C SER A 108 15.10 4.63 -0.85
N TYR A 109 15.19 3.31 -0.61
CA TYR A 109 14.59 2.65 0.57
C TYR A 109 14.94 3.35 1.89
N PHE A 110 16.21 3.75 2.05
CA PHE A 110 16.66 4.44 3.26
C PHE A 110 16.07 5.85 3.38
N ASN A 111 16.00 6.59 2.28
CA ASN A 111 15.38 7.91 2.30
C ASN A 111 13.86 7.82 2.55
N TYR A 112 13.20 6.79 2.03
CA TYR A 112 11.78 6.53 2.20
C TYR A 112 11.40 6.32 3.67
N PHE A 113 12.15 5.50 4.41
CA PHE A 113 11.82 5.18 5.80
C PHE A 113 12.55 6.00 6.86
N PHE A 114 13.71 6.56 6.54
CA PHE A 114 14.58 7.21 7.52
C PHE A 114 14.93 8.66 7.16
N GLY A 115 14.62 9.13 5.94
CA GLY A 115 14.93 10.49 5.50
C GLY A 115 16.42 10.77 5.29
N ILE A 116 17.24 9.71 5.21
CA ILE A 116 18.70 9.76 5.03
C ILE A 116 19.05 9.43 3.59
#